data_AF-A0A0B0D868-F1
#
_entry.id   AF-A0A0B0D868-F1
#
_cell.length_a   1.000
_cell.length_b   1.000
_cell.length_c   1.000
_cell.angle_alpha   90.00
_cell.angle_beta   90.00
_cell.angle_gamma   90.00
#
_symmetry.space_group_name_H-M   'P 1'
#
loop_
_entity.id
_entity.type
_entity.pdbx_description
1 polymer ?
#
loop_
_entity_poly.entity_id
_entity_poly.type
_entity_poly.pdbx_seq_one_letter_code
_entity_poly.pdbx_strand_id
1 'polypeptide(L)' 'MYVLAVILVAIGVTAAPVIGFFYPAWRELKGKKPLTEWQQYGVSTLAIGVLLLMGILAWLLINS' A
#
# COMPACT_ATOMS: atom_id res chain seq x y z
N MET A 1 17.17 -9.57 12.99
CA MET A 1 15.78 -9.05 12.94
C MET A 1 15.66 -7.80 12.08
N TYR A 2 16.63 -6.88 12.13
CA TYR A 2 16.65 -5.67 11.27
C TYR A 2 16.50 -5.91 9.76
N VAL A 3 17.16 -6.94 9.20
CA VAL A 3 17.04 -7.25 7.76
C VAL A 3 15.60 -7.61 7.36
N LEU A 4 14.89 -8.38 8.20
CA LEU A 4 13.48 -8.72 7.98
C LEU A 4 12.59 -7.49 8.07
N ALA A 5 12.84 -6.60 9.04
CA ALA A 5 12.10 -5.34 9.17
C ALA A 5 12.29 -4.42 7.96
N VAL A 6 13.51 -4.32 7.41
CA VAL A 6 13.80 -3.55 6.20
C VAL A 6 13.06 -4.12 4.99
N ILE A 7 13.05 -5.45 4.83
CA ILE A 7 12.29 -6.11 3.75
C ILE A 7 10.80 -5.80 3.88
N LEU A 8 10.25 -5.87 5.09
CA LEU A 8 8.83 -5.59 5.35
C LEU A 8 8.46 -4.15 4.98
N VAL A 9 9.29 -3.19 5.40
CA VAL A 9 9.10 -1.77 5.07
C VAL A 9 9.24 -1.55 3.56
N ALA A 10 10.23 -2.16 2.91
CA ALA A 10 10.40 -2.07 1.46
C ALA A 10 9.17 -2.59 0.68
N ILE A 11 8.57 -3.70 1.16
CA ILE A 11 7.31 -4.21 0.61
C ILE A 11 6.20 -3.19 0.81
N GLY A 12 6.05 -2.62 2.01
CA GLY A 12 5.04 -1.59 2.29
C GLY A 12 5.19 -0.34 1.41
N VAL A 13 6.41 0.18 1.29
CA VAL A 13 6.74 1.35 0.46
C VAL A 13 6.46 1.08 -1.02
N THR A 14 6.63 -0.15 -1.49
CA THR A 14 6.34 -0.51 -2.89
C THR A 14 4.84 -0.77 -3.09
N ALA A 15 4.18 -1.44 -2.14
CA ALA A 15 2.79 -1.84 -2.25
C ALA A 15 1.82 -0.65 -2.19
N ALA A 16 2.11 0.37 -1.38
CA ALA A 16 1.26 1.54 -1.26
C ALA A 16 1.06 2.32 -2.57
N PRO A 17 2.10 2.75 -3.32
CA PRO A 17 1.91 3.39 -4.61
C PRO A 17 1.28 2.43 -5.63
N VAL A 18 1.57 1.12 -5.56
CA VAL A 18 0.94 0.12 -6.42
C VAL A 18 -0.58 0.09 -6.22
N ILE A 19 -1.04 0.12 -4.97
CA ILE A 19 -2.47 0.12 -4.64
C ILE A 19 -3.08 1.50 -4.88
N GLY A 20 -2.47 2.56 -4.39
CA GLY A 20 -3.02 3.92 -4.38
C GLY A 20 -3.02 4.62 -5.73
N PHE A 21 -2.04 4.31 -6.59
CA PHE A 21 -1.83 5.02 -7.85
C PHE A 21 -1.87 4.09 -9.07
N PHE A 22 -1.10 2.99 -9.04
CA PHE A 22 -1.03 2.11 -10.21
C PHE A 22 -2.30 1.30 -10.44
N TYR A 23 -3.04 0.89 -9.41
CA TYR A 23 -4.31 0.18 -9.58
C TYR A 23 -5.40 1.04 -10.23
N PRO A 24 -5.66 2.29 -9.78
CA PRO A 24 -6.51 3.24 -10.51
C PRO A 24 -6.07 3.44 -11.96
N ALA A 25 -4.79 3.76 -12.19
CA ALA A 25 -4.26 4.05 -13.53
C ALA A 25 -4.34 2.84 -14.47
N TRP A 26 -4.01 1.65 -13.99
CA TRP A 26 -4.14 0.41 -14.75
C TRP A 26 -5.59 0.14 -15.15
N ARG A 27 -6.55 0.45 -14.26
CA ARG A 27 -7.97 0.29 -14.56
C ARG A 27 -8.42 1.20 -15.70
N GLU A 28 -8.00 2.45 -15.66
CA GLU A 28 -8.28 3.43 -16.72
C GLU A 28 -7.66 2.99 -18.05
N LEU A 29 -6.40 2.53 -18.04
CA LEU A 29 -5.72 2.00 -19.24
C LEU A 29 -6.40 0.76 -19.83
N LYS A 30 -7.08 -0.05 -19.00
CA LYS A 30 -7.85 -1.22 -19.45
C LYS A 30 -9.26 -0.87 -19.93
N GLY A 31 -9.61 0.41 -20.03
CA GLY A 31 -10.95 0.86 -20.43
C GLY A 31 -12.04 0.50 -19.41
N LYS A 32 -11.67 0.16 -18.17
CA LYS A 32 -12.64 -0.05 -17.10
C LYS A 32 -13.14 1.32 -16.63
N LYS A 33 -14.39 1.36 -16.15
CA LYS A 33 -14.96 2.59 -15.61
C LYS A 33 -14.04 3.18 -14.54
N PRO A 34 -13.83 4.51 -14.55
CA PRO A 34 -13.07 5.18 -13.51
C PRO A 34 -13.68 4.86 -12.15
N LEU A 35 -12.82 4.85 -11.14
CA LEU A 35 -13.25 4.74 -9.76
C LEU A 35 -14.24 5.87 -9.46
N THR A 36 -15.33 5.58 -8.76
CA THR A 36 -16.10 6.66 -8.13
C THR A 36 -15.26 7.29 -7.02
N GLU A 37 -15.53 8.55 -6.66
CA GLU A 37 -14.76 9.26 -5.63
C GLU A 37 -14.60 8.44 -4.35
N TRP A 38 -15.68 7.82 -3.88
CA TRP A 38 -15.66 6.93 -2.72
C TRP A 38 -14.74 5.72 -2.87
N GLN A 39 -14.68 5.13 -4.07
CA GLN A 39 -13.79 4.02 -4.32
C GLN A 39 -12.33 4.49 -4.41
N GLN A 40 -12.08 5.68 -4.96
CA GLN A 40 -10.73 6.25 -5.03
C GLN A 40 -10.21 6.61 -3.63
N TYR A 41 -11.07 7.14 -2.76
CA TYR A 41 -10.77 7.30 -1.33
C TYR A 41 -10.52 5.95 -0.65
N GLY A 42 -11.36 4.94 -0.91
CA GLY A 42 -11.17 3.59 -0.35
C GLY A 42 -9.82 2.97 -0.74
N VAL A 43 -9.44 3.08 -2.01
CA VAL A 43 -8.16 2.58 -2.54
C VAL A 43 -6.97 3.37 -1.95
N SER A 44 -7.09 4.69 -1.82
CA SER A 44 -6.06 5.53 -1.20
C SER A 44 -5.88 5.23 0.29
N THR A 45 -6.97 5.05 1.03
CA THR A 45 -6.94 4.65 2.44
C THR A 45 -6.35 3.24 2.61
N LEU A 46 -6.66 2.31 1.69
CA LEU A 46 -6.03 0.98 1.68
C LEU A 46 -4.51 1.07 1.48
N ALA A 47 -4.04 1.91 0.56
CA ALA A 47 -2.61 2.12 0.34
C ALA A 47 -1.90 2.65 1.60
N ILE A 48 -2.50 3.65 2.27
CA ILE A 48 -1.98 4.20 3.53
C ILE A 48 -2.03 3.14 4.64
N GLY A 49 -3.12 2.40 4.73
CA GLY A 49 -3.30 1.33 5.72
C GLY A 49 -2.27 0.22 5.59
N VAL A 50 -1.93 -0.19 4.36
CA VAL A 50 -0.88 -1.19 4.10
C VAL A 50 0.49 -0.68 4.55
N LEU A 51 0.83 0.58 4.27
CA LEU A 51 2.07 1.20 4.75
C LEU A 51 2.15 1.23 6.28
N LEU A 52 1.07 1.67 6.94
CA LEU A 52 1.01 1.73 8.40
C LEU A 52 1.12 0.34 9.03
N LEU A 53 0.44 -0.66 8.47
CA LEU A 53 0.50 -2.04 8.94
C LEU A 53 1.94 -2.58 8.85
N MET A 54 2.62 -2.37 7.72
CA MET A 54 4.01 -2.81 7.56
C MET A 54 4.95 -2.09 8.52
N GLY A 55 4.73 -0.79 8.80
CA GLY A 55 5.47 -0.05 9.81
C GLY A 55 5.29 -0.60 11.22
N ILE A 56 4.04 -0.90 11.62
CA ILE A 56 3.73 -1.49 12.93
C ILE A 56 4.37 -2.87 13.07
N LEU A 57 4.26 -3.72 12.05
CA LEU A 57 4.87 -5.05 12.06
C LEU A 57 6.39 -4.99 12.12
N ALA A 58 7.02 -4.07 11.38
CA ALA A 58 8.46 -3.85 11.44
C ALA A 58 8.90 -3.35 12.83
N TRP A 59 8.14 -2.45 13.45
CA TRP A 59 8.40 -1.97 14.80
C TRP A 59 8.29 -3.09 15.83
N LEU A 60 7.24 -3.91 15.76
CA LEU A 60 7.08 -5.08 16.63
C LEU A 60 8.25 -6.05 16.45
N LEU A 61 8.65 -6.35 15.21
CA LEU A 61 9.78 -7.24 14.90
C LEU A 61 11.14 -6.74 15.37
N ILE A 62 11.31 -5.44 15.62
CA ILE A 62 12.57 -4.87 16.13
C ILE A 62 12.58 -4.85 17.66
N ASN A 63 11.40 -4.68 18.29
CA ASN A 63 11.26 -4.49 19.74
C ASN A 63 10.75 -5.75 20.48
N SER A 64 10.49 -6.84 19.77
CA SER A 64 10.21 -8.18 20.32
C SER A 64 11.50 -8.96 20.55
#